data_AF-A0A940TCH2-F1
#
_entry.id   AF-A0A940TCH2-F1
#
_cell.length_a   1.000
_cell.length_b   1.000
_cell.length_c   1.000
_cell.angle_alpha   90.00
_cell.angle_beta   90.00
_cell.angle_gamma   90.00
#
_symmetry.space_group_name_H-M   'P 1'
#
loop_
_entity.id
_entity.type
_entity.pdbx_description
1 polymer ?
#
loop_
_entity_poly.entity_id
_entity_poly.type
_entity_poly.pdbx_seq_one_letter_code
_entity_poly.pdbx_strand_id
1 'polypeptide(L)'
;MFINKSKINDTKILCTPILGIGIFFMAIWIFALSFAVARYIEGKDKLSSIMMFIALMVITSAAIIIPALKLRLCGLATKFSGIFENDADGIVALSYVSKVFGQSQSKLIKTFDKLLRKGYLKNCTLGEQYGEPAFFLSNGAKSIDERFKVVKCQHCGAFSEIKVGFTQACPSCGGPLESREKTYDVYLKSVGPRMVLVLKAVRDVTGLGLKEALDLVKAAPFTIKSGVSHEEAIKIEKCFHAAGATVEIRNT
;
A
#
# COMPACT_ATOMS: atom_id res chain seq x y z
N MET A 1 2.40 4.45 -3.58
CA MET A 1 3.40 5.00 -2.64
C MET A 1 3.25 4.29 -1.30
N PHE A 2 4.33 3.68 -0.80
CA PHE A 2 4.29 2.71 0.32
C PHE A 2 4.46 3.33 1.72
N ILE A 3 4.78 4.63 1.77
CA ILE A 3 4.94 5.39 3.01
C ILE A 3 3.73 6.27 3.29
N ASN A 4 3.34 6.34 4.55
CA ASN A 4 2.51 7.45 5.04
C ASN A 4 3.35 8.74 5.19
N LYS A 5 3.50 9.51 4.10
CA LYS A 5 4.29 10.75 4.06
C LYS A 5 3.91 11.77 5.13
N SER A 6 2.61 11.96 5.40
CA SER A 6 2.13 12.86 6.46
C SER A 6 2.71 12.44 7.80
N LYS A 7 2.53 11.17 8.19
CA LYS A 7 3.01 10.68 9.49
C LYS A 7 4.53 10.78 9.66
N ILE A 8 5.29 10.56 8.58
CA ILE A 8 6.75 10.74 8.61
C ILE A 8 7.13 12.22 8.76
N ASN A 9 6.49 13.12 8.03
CA ASN A 9 6.79 14.54 8.14
C ASN A 9 6.41 15.09 9.52
N ASP A 10 5.23 14.73 10.04
CA ASP A 10 4.77 15.14 11.37
C ASP A 10 5.73 14.68 12.47
N THR A 11 6.20 13.43 12.37
CA THR A 11 7.17 12.89 13.34
C THR A 11 8.56 13.52 13.22
N LYS A 12 9.03 13.86 12.00
CA LYS A 12 10.28 14.59 11.81
C LYS A 12 10.18 16.00 12.41
N ILE A 13 9.15 16.75 12.04
CA ILE A 13 8.90 18.12 12.52
C ILE A 13 8.84 18.16 14.05
N LEU A 14 8.19 17.18 14.68
CA LEU A 14 8.08 17.13 16.13
C LEU A 14 9.40 16.71 16.82
N CYS A 15 10.10 15.70 16.29
CA CYS A 15 11.22 15.09 17.02
C CYS A 15 12.57 15.78 16.77
N THR A 16 12.78 16.45 15.63
CA THR A 16 14.05 17.16 15.35
C THR A 16 14.34 18.32 16.32
N PRO A 17 13.40 19.24 16.65
CA PRO A 17 13.67 20.29 17.63
C PRO A 17 13.87 19.73 19.04
N ILE A 18 13.11 18.70 19.43
CA ILE A 18 13.24 18.06 20.75
C ILE A 18 14.64 17.45 20.93
N LEU A 19 15.21 16.86 19.87
CA LEU A 19 16.57 16.34 19.91
C LEU A 19 17.60 17.46 20.07
N GLY A 20 17.43 18.58 19.35
CA GLY A 20 18.30 19.75 19.46
C GLY A 20 18.27 20.40 20.84
N ILE A 21 17.06 20.61 21.38
CA ILE A 21 16.85 21.12 22.74
C ILE A 21 17.47 20.15 23.76
N GLY A 22 17.28 18.85 23.58
CA GLY A 22 17.84 17.82 24.45
C GLY A 22 19.37 17.85 24.54
N ILE A 23 20.06 18.01 23.41
CA ILE A 23 21.53 18.11 23.36
C ILE A 23 22.01 19.36 24.12
N PHE A 24 21.29 20.48 23.98
CA PHE A 24 21.60 21.70 24.71
C PHE A 24 21.45 21.52 26.23
N PHE A 25 20.37 20.88 26.68
CA PHE A 25 20.19 20.56 28.10
C PHE A 25 21.28 19.61 28.61
N MET A 26 21.67 18.59 27.83
CA MET A 26 22.78 17.70 28.21
C MET A 26 24.09 18.45 28.47
N ALA A 27 24.43 19.44 27.64
CA ALA A 27 25.61 20.26 27.86
C ALA A 27 25.54 21.07 29.17
N ILE A 28 24.36 21.64 29.47
CA ILE A 28 24.11 22.34 30.74
C ILE A 28 24.26 21.39 31.93
N TRP A 29 23.72 20.17 31.82
CA TRP A 29 23.80 19.15 32.86
C TRP A 29 25.24 18.71 33.15
N ILE A 30 26.06 18.54 32.11
CA ILE A 30 27.48 18.20 32.25
C ILE A 30 28.24 19.32 32.96
N PHE A 31 27.98 20.57 32.59
CA PHE A 31 28.61 21.72 33.25
C PHE A 31 28.17 21.84 34.73
N ALA A 32 26.87 21.69 35.01
CA ALA A 32 26.32 21.74 36.36
C ALA A 32 26.87 20.61 37.25
N LEU A 33 26.99 19.39 36.71
CA LEU A 33 27.58 18.26 37.43
C LEU A 33 29.06 18.52 37.74
N SER A 34 29.81 19.08 36.79
CA SER A 34 31.22 19.42 36.98
C SER A 34 31.40 20.42 38.13
N PHE A 35 30.54 21.44 38.19
CA PHE A 35 30.54 22.43 39.26
C PHE A 35 30.11 21.84 40.62
N ALA A 36 29.10 20.98 40.64
CA ALA A 36 28.64 20.29 41.84
C ALA A 36 29.71 19.37 42.44
N VAL A 37 30.45 18.65 41.59
CA VAL A 37 31.57 17.80 42.02
C VAL A 37 32.72 18.63 42.58
N ALA A 38 33.07 19.76 41.93
CA ALA A 38 34.10 20.67 42.46
C ALA A 38 33.74 21.19 43.86
N ARG A 39 32.49 21.61 44.08
CA ARG A 39 32.03 22.06 45.41
C ARG A 39 31.97 20.98 46.47
N TYR A 40 31.69 19.74 46.07
CA TYR A 40 31.74 18.60 46.98
C TYR A 40 33.16 18.31 47.46
N ILE A 41 34.16 18.40 46.56
CA ILE A 41 35.59 18.25 46.94
C ILE A 41 36.01 19.35 47.92
N GLU A 42 35.49 20.57 47.77
CA GLU A 42 35.70 21.66 48.74
C GLU A 42 34.98 21.47 50.09
N GLY A 43 34.20 20.39 50.26
CA GLY A 43 33.45 20.11 51.48
C GLY A 43 32.27 21.04 51.75
N LYS A 44 31.90 21.89 50.78
CA LYS A 44 30.83 22.89 50.93
C LYS A 44 29.43 22.31 50.72
N ASP A 45 29.31 21.29 49.87
CA ASP A 45 28.03 20.70 49.48
C ASP A 45 27.89 19.24 49.96
N LYS A 46 26.66 18.83 50.27
CA LYS A 46 26.34 17.44 50.69
C LYS A 46 26.22 16.52 49.47
N LEU A 47 26.59 15.25 49.64
CA LEU A 47 26.41 14.19 48.62
C LEU A 47 24.95 14.12 48.09
N SER A 48 23.97 14.44 48.94
CA SER A 48 22.55 14.52 48.58
C SER A 48 22.27 15.48 47.41
N SER A 49 23.00 16.59 47.31
CA SER A 49 22.83 17.56 46.22
C SER A 49 23.27 16.94 44.88
N ILE A 50 24.40 16.23 44.87
CA ILE A 50 24.90 15.54 43.66
C ILE A 50 23.91 14.46 43.19
N MET A 51 23.36 13.67 44.12
CA MET A 51 22.39 12.62 43.78
C MET A 51 21.12 13.17 43.12
N MET A 52 20.67 14.36 43.52
CA MET A 52 19.53 15.04 42.89
C MET A 52 19.84 15.46 41.44
N PHE A 53 21.04 15.98 41.17
CA PHE A 53 21.44 16.34 39.80
C PHE A 53 21.55 15.10 38.89
N ILE A 54 22.11 14.00 39.40
CA ILE A 54 22.17 12.74 38.65
C ILE A 54 20.77 12.22 38.34
N ALA A 55 19.83 12.27 39.30
CA ALA A 55 18.45 11.85 39.08
C ALA A 55 17.76 12.67 37.97
N LEU A 56 17.92 14.00 37.98
CA LEU A 56 17.31 14.87 36.98
C LEU A 56 17.98 14.74 35.59
N MET A 57 19.27 14.40 35.55
CA MET A 57 19.99 14.04 34.32
C MET A 57 19.42 12.76 33.70
N VAL A 58 19.14 11.71 34.49
CA VAL A 58 18.58 10.46 33.98
C VAL A 58 17.20 10.68 33.35
N ILE A 59 16.36 11.52 33.96
CA ILE A 59 15.02 11.85 33.45
C ILE A 59 15.11 12.58 32.11
N THR A 60 15.96 13.60 32.02
CA THR A 60 16.16 14.35 30.76
C THR A 60 16.77 13.48 29.67
N SER A 61 17.68 12.57 30.01
CA SER A 61 18.23 11.57 29.09
C SER A 61 17.14 10.68 28.48
N ALA A 62 16.21 10.18 29.30
CA ALA A 62 15.10 9.35 28.83
C ALA A 62 14.18 10.11 27.84
N ALA A 63 13.95 11.41 28.08
CA ALA A 63 13.15 12.27 27.21
C ALA A 63 13.77 12.46 25.81
N ILE A 64 15.09 12.33 25.67
CA ILE A 64 15.83 12.46 24.40
C ILE A 64 15.86 11.13 23.62
N ILE A 65 15.98 10.01 24.33
CA ILE A 65 16.11 8.68 23.71
C ILE A 65 14.83 8.29 22.96
N ILE A 66 13.66 8.61 23.50
CA ILE A 66 12.35 8.27 22.91
C ILE A 66 12.16 8.89 21.50
N PRO A 67 12.31 10.22 21.30
CA PRO A 67 12.18 10.83 19.98
C PRO A 67 13.29 10.38 19.01
N ALA A 68 14.52 10.17 19.50
CA ALA A 68 15.61 9.64 18.69
C ALA A 68 15.27 8.25 18.10
N LEU A 69 14.64 7.38 18.90
CA LEU A 69 14.20 6.07 18.44
C LEU A 69 13.08 6.16 17.39
N LYS A 70 12.15 7.11 17.54
CA LYS A 70 11.10 7.38 16.54
C LYS A 70 11.71 7.89 15.23
N LEU A 71 12.67 8.80 15.27
CA LEU A 71 13.40 9.29 14.09
C LEU A 71 14.14 8.16 13.36
N ARG A 72 14.81 7.26 14.11
CA ARG A 72 15.47 6.07 13.53
C ARG A 72 14.48 5.16 12.81
N LEU A 73 13.30 4.92 13.38
CA LEU A 73 12.23 4.13 12.74
C LEU A 73 11.74 4.80 11.45
N CYS A 74 11.60 6.12 11.43
CA CYS A 74 11.22 6.87 10.23
C CYS A 74 12.27 6.75 9.13
N GLY A 75 13.55 6.87 9.49
CA GLY A 75 14.67 6.67 8.56
C GLY A 75 14.70 5.26 7.97
N LEU A 76 14.39 4.25 8.78
CA LEU A 76 14.27 2.87 8.31
C LEU A 76 13.11 2.71 7.33
N ALA A 77 11.94 3.25 7.64
CA ALA A 77 10.77 3.21 6.76
C ALA A 77 11.04 3.87 5.40
N THR A 78 11.77 5.00 5.38
CA THR A 78 12.17 5.65 4.12
C THR A 78 13.13 4.79 3.28
N LYS A 79 14.06 4.07 3.92
CA LYS A 79 14.95 3.13 3.22
C LYS A 79 14.18 1.94 2.63
N PHE A 80 13.26 1.37 3.39
CA PHE A 80 12.39 0.29 2.90
C PHE A 80 11.60 0.74 1.67
N SER A 81 10.99 1.91 1.71
CA SER A 81 10.26 2.43 0.55
C SER A 81 11.13 2.69 -0.66
N GLY A 82 12.36 3.18 -0.47
CA GLY A 82 13.27 3.38 -1.58
C GLY A 82 13.58 2.07 -2.32
N ILE A 83 13.67 0.97 -1.58
CA ILE A 83 13.80 -0.37 -2.18
C ILE A 83 12.50 -0.74 -2.90
N PHE A 84 11.36 -0.61 -2.22
CA PHE A 84 10.05 -0.96 -2.77
C PHE A 84 9.63 -0.15 -4.00
N GLU A 85 10.10 1.09 -4.14
CA GLU A 85 9.82 1.94 -5.31
C GLU A 85 10.69 1.59 -6.52
N ASN A 86 11.84 0.95 -6.31
CA ASN A 86 12.74 0.54 -7.39
C ASN A 86 12.41 -0.86 -7.94
N ASP A 87 11.57 -1.64 -7.25
CA ASP A 87 11.21 -3.00 -7.64
C ASP A 87 9.96 -3.02 -8.56
N ALA A 88 10.13 -3.50 -9.80
CA ALA A 88 9.07 -3.54 -10.81
C ALA A 88 8.04 -4.67 -10.58
N ASP A 89 8.46 -5.77 -9.94
CA ASP A 89 7.69 -7.01 -9.84
C ASP A 89 6.66 -7.01 -8.70
N GLY A 90 6.71 -6.02 -7.80
CA GLY A 90 5.81 -5.92 -6.64
C GLY A 90 6.03 -7.00 -5.58
N ILE A 91 7.10 -7.78 -5.70
CA ILE A 91 7.51 -8.81 -4.74
C ILE A 91 8.99 -8.58 -4.44
N VAL A 92 9.34 -8.49 -3.16
CA VAL A 92 10.72 -8.27 -2.72
C VAL A 92 11.13 -9.38 -1.77
N ALA A 93 12.08 -10.20 -2.21
CA ALA A 93 12.60 -11.30 -1.40
C ALA A 93 13.34 -10.78 -0.16
N LEU A 94 13.09 -11.39 1.00
CA LEU A 94 13.73 -10.98 2.25
C LEU A 94 15.25 -11.21 2.24
N SER A 95 15.74 -12.14 1.42
CA SER A 95 17.16 -12.40 1.19
C SER A 95 17.88 -11.19 0.55
N TYR A 96 17.26 -10.54 -0.43
CA TYR A 96 17.78 -9.31 -1.03
C TYR A 96 17.81 -8.16 -0.02
N VAL A 97 16.70 -7.94 0.67
CA VAL A 97 16.57 -6.90 1.71
C VAL A 97 17.59 -7.14 2.83
N SER A 98 17.80 -8.38 3.25
CA SER A 98 18.79 -8.74 4.26
C SER A 98 20.21 -8.36 3.86
N LYS A 99 20.60 -8.56 2.59
CA LYS A 99 21.90 -8.12 2.07
C LYS A 99 22.04 -6.60 2.07
N VAL A 100 21.01 -5.87 1.62
CA VAL A 100 21.04 -4.39 1.55
C VAL A 100 21.10 -3.75 2.93
N PHE A 101 20.38 -4.30 3.92
CA PHE A 101 20.35 -3.77 5.28
C PHE A 101 21.45 -4.33 6.19
N GLY A 102 22.14 -5.40 5.78
CA GLY A 102 23.13 -6.10 6.61
C GLY A 102 22.54 -6.65 7.92
N GLN A 103 21.25 -6.99 7.95
CA GLN A 103 20.55 -7.48 9.14
C GLN A 103 20.00 -8.90 8.95
N SER A 104 19.88 -9.64 10.05
CA SER A 104 19.25 -10.96 10.05
C SER A 104 17.77 -10.87 9.68
N GLN A 105 17.28 -11.87 8.93
CA GLN A 105 15.89 -11.97 8.48
C GLN A 105 14.87 -11.84 9.63
N SER A 106 15.15 -12.50 10.77
CA SER A 106 14.31 -12.43 11.97
C SER A 106 14.19 -11.03 12.58
N LYS A 107 15.26 -10.22 12.54
CA LYS A 107 15.25 -8.83 13.01
C LYS A 107 14.48 -7.94 12.04
N LEU A 108 14.64 -8.18 10.73
CA LEU A 108 13.93 -7.44 9.69
C LEU A 108 12.42 -7.64 9.76
N ILE A 109 11.95 -8.89 9.89
CA ILE A 109 10.52 -9.18 10.03
C ILE A 109 9.94 -8.47 11.26
N LYS A 110 10.57 -8.60 12.43
CA LYS A 110 10.13 -7.90 13.67
C LYS A 110 10.09 -6.38 13.51
N THR A 111 11.05 -5.83 12.77
CA THR A 111 11.14 -4.39 12.56
C THR A 111 10.08 -3.92 11.58
N PHE A 112 9.85 -4.67 10.50
CA PHE A 112 8.81 -4.42 9.53
C PHE A 112 7.41 -4.47 10.16
N ASP A 113 7.13 -5.49 10.96
CA ASP A 113 5.89 -5.57 11.75
C ASP A 113 5.71 -4.35 12.65
N LYS A 114 6.78 -3.89 13.31
CA LYS A 114 6.75 -2.69 14.14
C LYS A 114 6.45 -1.43 13.31
N LEU A 115 6.92 -1.36 12.07
CA LEU A 115 6.64 -0.25 11.15
C LEU A 115 5.19 -0.26 10.66
N LEU A 116 4.64 -1.45 10.35
CA LEU A 116 3.24 -1.63 9.98
C LEU A 116 2.30 -1.28 11.14
N ARG A 117 2.52 -1.83 12.33
CA ARG A 117 1.70 -1.52 13.53
C ARG A 117 1.72 -0.05 13.88
N LYS A 118 2.86 0.62 13.70
CA LYS A 118 2.97 2.07 13.91
C LYS A 118 2.46 2.89 12.73
N GLY A 119 2.04 2.27 11.62
CA GLY A 119 1.45 2.92 10.45
C GLY A 119 2.40 3.80 9.66
N TYR A 120 3.71 3.50 9.70
CA TYR A 120 4.72 4.17 8.88
C TYR A 120 4.71 3.64 7.44
N LEU A 121 4.43 2.33 7.30
CA LEU A 121 4.26 1.64 6.01
C LEU A 121 2.78 1.34 5.78
N LYS A 122 2.37 1.38 4.51
CA LYS A 122 1.02 1.02 4.03
C LYS A 122 1.16 0.23 2.73
N ASN A 123 0.14 -0.56 2.41
CA ASN A 123 0.07 -1.31 1.15
C ASN A 123 1.23 -2.31 0.98
N CYS A 124 1.64 -2.95 2.09
CA CYS A 124 2.64 -4.01 2.08
C CYS A 124 2.17 -5.13 3.02
N THR A 125 2.28 -6.38 2.57
CA THR A 125 2.01 -7.57 3.39
C THR A 125 3.23 -8.49 3.43
N LEU A 126 3.34 -9.25 4.50
CA LEU A 126 4.30 -10.34 4.63
C LEU A 126 3.62 -11.61 4.14
N GLY A 127 4.35 -12.41 3.36
CA GLY A 127 3.95 -13.78 3.11
C GLY A 127 5.14 -14.59 2.59
N GLU A 128 4.83 -15.66 1.87
CA GLU A 128 5.81 -16.67 1.47
C GLU A 128 5.75 -16.86 -0.05
N GLN A 129 6.92 -16.86 -0.70
CA GLN A 129 7.07 -17.14 -2.12
C GLN A 129 8.10 -18.24 -2.27
N TYR A 130 7.69 -19.38 -2.83
CA TYR A 130 8.57 -20.54 -3.05
C TYR A 130 9.33 -21.02 -1.79
N GLY A 131 8.72 -20.91 -0.60
CA GLY A 131 9.33 -21.32 0.67
C GLY A 131 10.32 -20.30 1.27
N GLU A 132 10.45 -19.11 0.67
CA GLU A 132 11.18 -17.98 1.24
C GLU A 132 10.23 -16.86 1.67
N PRO A 133 10.47 -16.19 2.81
CA PRO A 133 9.69 -15.03 3.21
C PRO A 133 9.92 -13.87 2.24
N ALA A 134 8.85 -13.26 1.76
CA ALA A 134 8.88 -12.15 0.82
C ALA A 134 7.88 -11.05 1.24
N PHE A 135 8.21 -9.81 0.88
CA PHE A 135 7.29 -8.68 1.00
C PHE A 135 6.46 -8.57 -0.27
N PHE A 136 5.14 -8.54 -0.12
CA PHE A 136 4.22 -8.25 -1.21
C PHE A 136 3.82 -6.79 -1.15
N LEU A 137 4.00 -6.10 -2.27
CA LEU A 137 3.78 -4.69 -2.40
C LEU A 137 2.50 -4.45 -3.20
N SER A 138 1.41 -4.06 -2.55
CA SER A 138 0.20 -3.62 -3.25
C SER A 138 0.41 -2.22 -3.83
N ASN A 139 1.09 -2.19 -4.97
CA ASN A 139 1.26 -1.00 -5.79
C ASN A 139 -0.13 -0.39 -6.09
N GLY A 140 -0.42 0.76 -5.49
CA GLY A 140 -1.63 1.56 -5.75
C GLY A 140 -1.72 2.16 -7.15
N ALA A 141 -1.18 1.48 -8.17
CA ALA A 141 -1.30 1.80 -9.59
C ALA A 141 -1.76 0.62 -10.46
N LYS A 142 -2.00 -0.57 -9.88
CA LYS A 142 -2.82 -1.65 -10.46
C LYS A 142 -2.95 -2.75 -9.39
N SER A 143 -4.16 -2.84 -8.85
CA SER A 143 -4.69 -3.94 -8.04
C SER A 143 -3.97 -5.26 -8.34
N ILE A 144 -3.32 -5.83 -7.31
CA ILE A 144 -2.90 -7.23 -7.33
C ILE A 144 -4.14 -8.14 -7.45
N ASP A 145 -5.30 -7.65 -6.98
CA ASP A 145 -6.59 -8.33 -7.01
C ASP A 145 -7.18 -8.54 -8.42
N GLU A 146 -6.76 -7.78 -9.45
CA GLU A 146 -7.18 -7.99 -10.83
C GLU A 146 -6.26 -8.97 -11.59
N ARG A 147 -5.04 -9.21 -11.09
CA ARG A 147 -4.08 -10.10 -11.74
C ARG A 147 -4.16 -11.53 -11.25
N PHE A 148 -4.67 -11.77 -10.04
CA PHE A 148 -4.82 -13.11 -9.48
C PHE A 148 -6.27 -13.37 -9.11
N LYS A 149 -6.88 -14.38 -9.73
CA LYS A 149 -8.24 -14.81 -9.41
C LYS A 149 -8.16 -16.07 -8.55
N VAL A 150 -8.88 -16.08 -7.44
CA VAL A 150 -9.12 -17.29 -6.67
C VAL A 150 -10.04 -18.18 -7.51
N VAL A 151 -9.50 -19.22 -8.12
CA VAL A 151 -10.25 -20.19 -8.92
C VAL A 151 -10.46 -21.44 -8.08
N LYS A 152 -11.71 -21.93 -8.08
CA LYS A 152 -12.05 -23.20 -7.47
C LYS A 152 -11.75 -24.32 -8.47
N CYS A 153 -10.95 -25.31 -8.05
CA CYS A 153 -10.68 -26.48 -8.86
C CYS A 153 -11.96 -27.30 -9.09
N GLN A 154 -12.29 -27.61 -10.35
CA GLN A 154 -13.44 -28.46 -10.68
C GLN A 154 -13.26 -29.91 -10.23
N HIS A 155 -12.02 -30.38 -10.08
CA HIS A 155 -11.73 -31.78 -9.69
C HIS A 155 -11.70 -32.03 -8.18
N CYS A 156 -11.11 -31.12 -7.40
CA CYS A 156 -10.95 -31.33 -5.95
C CYS A 156 -11.61 -30.26 -5.08
N GLY A 157 -12.21 -29.23 -5.67
CA GLY A 157 -12.87 -28.16 -4.93
C GLY A 157 -11.94 -27.22 -4.15
N ALA A 158 -10.63 -27.44 -4.19
CA ALA A 158 -9.64 -26.58 -3.57
C ALA A 158 -9.61 -25.20 -4.23
N PHE A 159 -9.37 -24.16 -3.43
CA PHE A 159 -9.20 -22.80 -3.90
C PHE A 159 -7.72 -22.51 -4.13
N SER A 160 -7.40 -21.97 -5.29
CA SER A 160 -6.02 -21.62 -5.66
C SER A 160 -6.02 -20.30 -6.42
N GLU A 161 -5.09 -19.41 -6.07
CA GLU A 161 -4.87 -18.15 -6.76
C GLU A 161 -4.03 -18.40 -8.01
N ILE A 162 -4.52 -17.94 -9.16
CA ILE A 162 -3.84 -18.11 -10.44
C ILE A 162 -3.89 -16.78 -11.17
N LYS A 163 -2.82 -16.49 -11.92
CA LYS A 163 -2.75 -15.30 -12.74
C LYS A 163 -3.86 -15.31 -13.81
N VAL A 164 -4.56 -14.19 -13.98
CA VAL A 164 -5.60 -14.01 -15.00
C VAL A 164 -4.99 -14.19 -16.40
N GLY A 165 -5.63 -15.01 -17.23
CA GLY A 165 -5.16 -15.35 -18.58
C GLY A 165 -4.10 -16.45 -18.67
N PHE A 166 -3.77 -17.13 -17.55
CA PHE A 166 -2.81 -18.24 -17.53
C PHE A 166 -3.46 -19.54 -17.07
N THR A 167 -3.10 -20.64 -17.74
CA THR A 167 -3.41 -22.01 -17.32
C THR A 167 -2.34 -22.53 -16.36
N GLN A 168 -2.77 -23.07 -15.23
CA GLN A 168 -1.87 -23.73 -14.29
C GLN A 168 -2.48 -25.05 -13.81
N ALA A 169 -1.63 -26.03 -13.51
CA ALA A 169 -2.04 -27.26 -12.86
C ALA A 169 -2.34 -26.99 -11.38
N CYS A 170 -3.44 -27.55 -10.88
CA CYS A 170 -3.81 -27.44 -9.48
C CYS A 170 -2.74 -28.06 -8.58
N PRO A 171 -2.23 -27.35 -7.56
CA PRO A 171 -1.22 -27.90 -6.65
C PRO A 171 -1.68 -29.16 -5.91
N SER A 172 -3.00 -29.30 -5.70
CA SER A 172 -3.59 -30.39 -4.93
C SER A 172 -3.87 -31.65 -5.75
N CYS A 173 -4.13 -31.54 -7.05
CA CYS A 173 -4.61 -32.69 -7.85
C CYS A 173 -4.08 -32.73 -9.28
N GLY A 174 -3.24 -31.77 -9.69
CA GLY A 174 -2.73 -31.64 -11.06
C GLY A 174 -3.79 -31.24 -12.10
N GLY A 175 -5.06 -31.09 -11.70
CA GLY A 175 -6.15 -30.75 -12.61
C GLY A 175 -6.01 -29.35 -13.21
N PRO A 176 -6.48 -29.10 -14.44
CA PRO A 176 -6.35 -27.83 -15.11
C PRO A 176 -7.16 -26.75 -14.37
N LEU A 177 -6.51 -25.61 -14.12
CA LEU A 177 -7.18 -24.42 -13.64
C LEU A 177 -7.06 -23.33 -14.70
N GLU A 178 -8.22 -22.88 -15.20
CA GLU A 178 -8.32 -21.83 -16.19
C GLU A 178 -8.95 -20.57 -15.57
N SER A 179 -8.19 -19.49 -15.52
CA SER A 179 -8.71 -18.15 -15.24
C SER A 179 -9.30 -17.56 -16.53
N ARG A 180 -10.38 -18.16 -17.06
CA ARG A 180 -11.12 -17.52 -18.15
C ARG A 180 -11.67 -16.19 -17.65
N GLU A 181 -11.21 -15.09 -18.24
CA GLU A 181 -12.00 -13.87 -18.28
C GLU A 181 -13.33 -14.24 -18.93
N LYS A 182 -14.44 -14.04 -18.22
CA LYS A 182 -15.73 -13.97 -18.90
C LYS A 182 -15.70 -12.62 -19.60
N THR A 183 -15.49 -12.62 -20.90
CA THR A 183 -15.65 -11.43 -21.72
C THR A 183 -17.15 -11.15 -21.82
N TYR A 184 -17.55 -9.94 -21.44
CA TYR A 184 -18.95 -9.54 -21.54
C TYR A 184 -19.12 -8.62 -22.72
N ASP A 185 -20.10 -8.93 -23.57
CA ASP A 185 -20.51 -8.08 -24.67
C ASP A 185 -21.73 -7.28 -24.23
N VAL A 186 -21.65 -5.95 -24.38
CA VAL A 186 -22.73 -5.04 -24.02
C VAL A 186 -23.59 -4.81 -25.27
N TYR A 187 -24.78 -5.40 -25.26
CA TYR A 187 -25.72 -5.38 -26.39
C TYR A 187 -26.85 -4.37 -26.13
N LEU A 188 -27.02 -3.40 -27.03
CA LEU A 188 -28.13 -2.45 -26.93
C LEU A 188 -29.37 -3.03 -27.62
N LYS A 189 -30.38 -3.42 -26.83
CA LYS A 189 -31.65 -3.94 -27.36
C LYS A 189 -32.57 -2.86 -27.90
N SER A 190 -32.71 -1.76 -27.15
CA SER A 190 -33.64 -0.68 -27.52
C SER A 190 -33.14 0.68 -27.03
N VAL A 191 -33.30 1.69 -27.88
CA VAL A 191 -32.83 3.08 -27.66
C VAL A 191 -33.79 3.87 -26.76
N GLY A 192 -35.01 3.36 -26.56
CA GLY A 192 -36.04 4.01 -25.74
C GLY A 192 -36.45 5.41 -26.25
N PRO A 193 -37.29 6.14 -25.49
CA PRO A 193 -37.86 7.42 -25.92
C PRO A 193 -36.89 8.60 -25.84
N ARG A 194 -35.74 8.46 -25.17
CA ARG A 194 -34.78 9.55 -24.91
C ARG A 194 -33.53 9.44 -25.78
N MET A 195 -33.72 9.40 -27.10
CA MET A 195 -32.65 9.19 -28.10
C MET A 195 -31.45 10.15 -27.95
N VAL A 196 -31.68 11.40 -27.55
CA VAL A 196 -30.62 12.40 -27.38
C VAL A 196 -29.67 12.05 -26.22
N LEU A 197 -30.16 11.45 -25.14
CA LEU A 197 -29.34 11.03 -24.00
C LEU A 197 -28.56 9.76 -24.33
N VAL A 198 -29.19 8.82 -25.04
CA VAL A 198 -28.52 7.58 -25.49
C VAL A 198 -27.40 7.92 -26.48
N LEU A 199 -27.62 8.88 -27.39
CA LEU A 199 -26.59 9.34 -28.33
C LEU A 199 -25.37 9.93 -27.62
N LYS A 200 -25.57 10.66 -26.51
CA LYS A 200 -24.45 11.16 -25.69
C LYS A 200 -23.69 9.99 -25.04
N ALA A 201 -24.41 9.05 -24.42
CA ALA A 201 -23.79 7.88 -23.81
C ALA A 201 -23.03 6.99 -24.82
N VAL A 202 -23.56 6.80 -26.03
CA VAL A 202 -22.85 6.06 -27.10
C VAL A 202 -21.57 6.80 -27.50
N ARG A 203 -21.60 8.13 -27.63
CA ARG A 203 -20.40 8.90 -27.95
C ARG A 203 -19.36 8.88 -26.84
N ASP A 204 -19.79 8.92 -25.58
CA ASP A 204 -18.89 8.85 -24.43
C ASP A 204 -18.22 7.47 -24.32
N VAL A 205 -18.92 6.40 -24.73
CA VAL A 205 -18.42 5.02 -24.66
C VAL A 205 -17.60 4.61 -25.89
N THR A 206 -17.96 5.07 -27.09
CA THR A 206 -17.34 4.65 -28.37
C THR A 206 -16.41 5.69 -28.99
N GLY A 207 -16.51 6.97 -28.60
CA GLY A 207 -15.69 8.07 -29.14
C GLY A 207 -16.00 8.47 -30.59
N LEU A 208 -17.06 7.92 -31.20
CA LEU A 208 -17.41 8.16 -32.60
C LEU A 208 -18.02 9.55 -32.86
N GLY A 209 -17.93 10.02 -34.12
CA GLY A 209 -18.46 11.31 -34.54
C GLY A 209 -19.98 11.44 -34.42
N LEU A 210 -20.54 12.66 -34.39
CA LEU A 210 -21.99 12.88 -34.23
C LEU A 210 -22.83 12.18 -35.31
N LYS A 211 -22.33 12.13 -36.55
CA LYS A 211 -23.01 11.47 -37.68
C LYS A 211 -22.98 9.95 -37.53
N GLU A 212 -21.81 9.38 -37.28
CA GLU A 212 -21.61 7.93 -37.11
C GLU A 212 -22.35 7.38 -35.89
N ALA A 213 -22.33 8.09 -34.76
CA ALA A 213 -23.05 7.68 -33.55
C ALA A 213 -24.58 7.73 -33.75
N LEU A 214 -25.08 8.68 -34.55
CA LEU A 214 -26.51 8.77 -34.85
C LEU A 214 -26.97 7.61 -35.75
N ASP A 215 -26.15 7.23 -36.72
CA ASP A 215 -26.42 6.10 -37.60
C ASP A 215 -26.37 4.76 -36.83
N LEU A 216 -25.42 4.60 -35.90
CA LEU A 216 -25.35 3.43 -35.02
C LEU A 216 -26.56 3.32 -34.08
N VAL A 217 -26.96 4.42 -33.44
CA VAL A 217 -28.14 4.45 -32.55
C VAL A 217 -29.42 4.11 -33.33
N LYS A 218 -29.55 4.55 -34.59
CA LYS A 218 -30.69 4.20 -35.45
C LYS A 218 -30.64 2.74 -35.95
N ALA A 219 -29.46 2.14 -36.03
CA ALA A 219 -29.25 0.75 -36.42
C ALA A 219 -29.45 -0.26 -35.28
N ALA A 220 -30.09 0.13 -34.18
CA ALA A 220 -30.42 -0.79 -33.10
C ALA A 220 -31.26 -1.98 -33.60
N PRO A 221 -30.91 -3.23 -33.22
CA PRO A 221 -30.03 -3.58 -32.10
C PRO A 221 -28.57 -3.89 -32.50
N PHE A 222 -27.60 -3.36 -31.75
CA PHE A 222 -26.16 -3.50 -32.02
C PHE A 222 -25.33 -3.69 -30.75
N THR A 223 -24.10 -4.21 -30.88
CA THR A 223 -23.14 -4.35 -29.79
C THR A 223 -22.37 -3.05 -29.60
N ILE A 224 -22.47 -2.43 -28.42
CA ILE A 224 -21.85 -1.13 -28.11
C ILE A 224 -20.35 -1.29 -27.89
N LYS A 225 -19.96 -2.35 -27.16
CA LYS A 225 -18.57 -2.67 -26.84
C LYS A 225 -18.44 -4.16 -26.55
N SER A 226 -17.46 -4.79 -27.18
CA SER A 226 -17.14 -6.21 -26.99
C SER A 226 -15.92 -6.37 -26.07
N GLY A 227 -15.89 -7.46 -25.32
CA GLY A 227 -14.75 -7.82 -24.46
C GLY A 227 -14.53 -6.89 -23.27
N VAL A 228 -15.60 -6.37 -22.65
CA VAL A 228 -15.48 -5.57 -21.42
C VAL A 228 -15.51 -6.45 -20.17
N SER A 229 -14.82 -5.99 -19.12
CA SER A 229 -14.86 -6.65 -17.81
C SER A 229 -16.25 -6.53 -17.18
N HIS A 230 -16.60 -7.43 -16.26
CA HIS A 230 -17.91 -7.45 -15.58
C HIS A 230 -18.25 -6.11 -14.91
N GLU A 231 -17.26 -5.45 -14.31
CA GLU A 231 -17.45 -4.16 -13.63
C GLU A 231 -17.68 -3.01 -14.61
N GLU A 232 -17.00 -3.04 -15.76
CA GLU A 232 -17.23 -2.10 -16.85
C GLU A 232 -18.59 -2.33 -17.51
N ALA A 233 -18.97 -3.58 -17.74
CA ALA A 233 -20.27 -3.95 -18.31
C ALA A 233 -21.43 -3.42 -17.44
N ILE A 234 -21.36 -3.57 -16.12
CA ILE A 234 -22.38 -3.06 -15.18
C ILE A 234 -22.41 -1.53 -15.16
N LYS A 235 -21.24 -0.87 -15.21
CA LYS A 235 -21.19 0.61 -15.27
C LYS A 235 -21.82 1.13 -16.55
N ILE A 236 -21.50 0.51 -17.68
CA ILE A 236 -22.03 0.87 -18.99
C ILE A 236 -23.54 0.62 -19.04
N GLU A 237 -24.02 -0.54 -18.58
CA GLU A 237 -25.44 -0.87 -18.48
C GLU A 237 -26.22 0.15 -17.64
N LYS A 238 -25.69 0.55 -16.48
CA LYS A 238 -26.28 1.59 -15.63
C LYS A 238 -26.35 2.94 -16.32
N CYS A 239 -25.28 3.35 -17.02
CA CYS A 239 -25.26 4.60 -17.79
C CYS A 239 -26.33 4.59 -18.90
N PHE A 240 -26.50 3.47 -19.59
CA PHE A 240 -27.50 3.35 -20.67
C PHE A 240 -28.93 3.22 -20.13
N HIS A 241 -29.15 2.54 -19.00
CA HIS A 241 -30.45 2.53 -18.33
C HIS A 241 -30.86 3.92 -17.82
N ALA A 242 -29.93 4.70 -17.26
CA ALA A 242 -30.19 6.09 -16.85
C ALA A 242 -30.53 6.98 -18.06
N ALA A 243 -29.93 6.69 -19.23
CA ALA A 243 -30.25 7.35 -20.49
C ALA A 243 -31.59 6.88 -21.12
N GLY A 244 -32.23 5.84 -20.58
CA GLY A 244 -33.51 5.32 -21.04
C GLY A 244 -33.42 4.22 -22.11
N ALA A 245 -32.23 3.65 -22.35
CA ALA A 245 -32.03 2.50 -23.21
C ALA A 245 -32.14 1.18 -22.42
N THR A 246 -32.50 0.10 -23.12
CA THR A 246 -32.43 -1.27 -22.57
C THR A 246 -31.18 -1.95 -23.11
N VAL A 247 -30.30 -2.33 -22.21
CA VAL A 247 -29.04 -3.02 -22.53
C VAL A 247 -29.09 -4.42 -21.93
N GLU A 248 -28.52 -5.36 -22.65
CA GLU A 248 -28.27 -6.71 -22.16
C GLU A 248 -26.79 -7.00 -22.15
N ILE A 249 -26.36 -7.67 -21.08
CA ILE A 249 -25.03 -8.23 -20.98
C ILE A 249 -25.09 -9.67 -21.50
N ARG A 250 -24.42 -9.94 -22.63
CA ARG A 250 -24.23 -11.30 -23.15
C ARG A 250 -22.85 -11.81 -22.74
N ASN A 251 -22.79 -13.06 -22.32
CA ASN A 251 -21.56 -13.76 -21.95
C ASN A 251 -20.99 -14.51 -23.16
N THR A 252 -19.70 -14.29 -23.42
CA THR A 252 -18.92 -15.00 -24.44
C THR A 252 -17.75 -15.71 -23.78
#